data_AF-A2GPQ6-F1
#
_entry.id   AF-A2GPQ6-F1
#
_cell.length_a   1.000
_cell.length_b   1.000
_cell.length_c   1.000
_cell.angle_alpha   90.00
_cell.angle_beta   90.00
_cell.angle_gamma   90.00
#
_symmetry.space_group_name_H-M   'P 1'
#
loop_
_entity.id
_entity.type
_entity.pdbx_description
1 polymer ?
#
loop_
_entity_poly.entity_id
_entity_poly.type
_entity_poly.pdbx_seq_one_letter_code
_entity_poly.pdbx_strand_id
1 'polypeptide(L)'
;MKEVGFTTYPDLETKQHVYMRYKHEGSPKWYVKCNELVTRSDGVVCRCSMQEQREDHYKNWLKTHVHTCQAGEALSQQTLLDYYNKGKQPNDPMLDLSNVYDEMTIFTGKFNLALDTFASPEFTHVAKIFIMFTIYQMMNKYKQLQSANINPEKLADKLYKPITRDEIRNRMIAIANSIHLAKVLEFAKKAYTCVAIDEGKTHDYPHLDF
;
A
#
# COMPACT_ATOMS: atom_id res chain seq x y z
N MET A 1 8.19 -20.87 -11.85
CA MET A 1 6.72 -20.97 -12.01
C MET A 1 6.35 -20.37 -13.37
N LYS A 2 5.66 -21.12 -14.25
CA LYS A 2 5.41 -20.68 -15.64
C LYS A 2 3.94 -20.45 -16.00
N GLU A 3 2.99 -21.00 -15.25
CA GLU A 3 1.56 -20.81 -15.49
C GLU A 3 0.88 -20.60 -14.13
N VAL A 4 0.30 -19.42 -13.92
CA VAL A 4 -0.51 -19.11 -12.75
C VAL A 4 -1.87 -18.66 -13.27
N GLY A 5 -2.91 -19.43 -12.96
CA GLY A 5 -4.29 -19.10 -13.29
C GLY A 5 -5.18 -19.18 -12.05
N PHE A 6 -6.42 -18.72 -12.17
CA PHE A 6 -7.44 -18.87 -11.14
C PHE A 6 -8.44 -19.94 -11.53
N THR A 7 -8.94 -20.72 -10.56
CA THR A 7 -9.95 -21.75 -10.77
C THR A 7 -10.93 -21.80 -9.60
N THR A 8 -12.12 -22.36 -9.83
CA THR A 8 -13.14 -22.62 -8.81
C THR A 8 -13.71 -24.04 -9.00
N TYR A 9 -14.32 -24.62 -7.96
CA TYR A 9 -14.93 -25.96 -8.02
C TYR A 9 -16.41 -25.95 -7.60
N PRO A 10 -17.30 -25.33 -8.40
CA PRO A 10 -18.70 -25.13 -8.03
C PRO A 10 -19.45 -26.43 -7.74
N ASP A 11 -19.13 -27.53 -8.45
CA ASP A 11 -19.79 -28.83 -8.26
C ASP A 11 -19.27 -29.62 -7.05
N LEU A 12 -18.17 -29.16 -6.43
CA LEU A 12 -17.51 -29.85 -5.32
C LEU A 12 -17.56 -29.06 -4.01
N GLU A 13 -18.07 -27.84 -4.03
CA GLU A 13 -18.09 -26.95 -2.87
C GLU A 13 -19.43 -26.27 -2.70
N THR A 14 -19.89 -26.19 -1.45
CA THR A 14 -21.12 -25.44 -1.11
C THR A 14 -20.89 -23.92 -1.09
N LYS A 15 -19.69 -23.49 -0.70
CA LYS A 15 -19.23 -22.11 -0.80
C LYS A 15 -18.15 -22.04 -1.87
N GLN A 16 -18.36 -21.22 -2.90
CA GLN A 16 -17.39 -21.09 -3.97
C GLN A 16 -16.14 -20.33 -3.46
N HIS A 17 -15.00 -21.01 -3.46
CA HIS A 17 -13.70 -20.41 -3.19
C HIS A 17 -12.94 -20.19 -4.51
N VAL A 18 -12.13 -19.13 -4.56
CA VAL A 18 -11.17 -18.91 -5.66
C VAL A 18 -9.82 -19.53 -5.28
N TYR A 19 -9.28 -20.36 -6.16
CA TYR A 19 -7.98 -21.00 -6.00
C TYR A 19 -6.98 -20.48 -7.02
N MET A 20 -5.75 -20.22 -6.59
CA MET A 20 -4.61 -20.12 -7.48
C MET A 20 -4.21 -21.52 -7.93
N ARG A 21 -4.04 -21.71 -9.23
CA ARG A 21 -3.66 -22.96 -9.89
C ARG A 21 -2.36 -22.76 -10.66
N TYR A 22 -1.38 -23.62 -10.43
CA TYR A 22 -0.06 -23.48 -11.04
C TYR A 22 0.68 -24.81 -11.24
N LYS A 23 1.73 -24.78 -12.06
CA LYS A 23 2.69 -25.89 -12.23
C LYS A 23 4.05 -25.55 -11.64
N HIS A 24 4.64 -26.54 -10.98
CA HIS A 24 6.06 -26.52 -10.66
C HIS A 24 6.91 -26.76 -11.90
N GLU A 25 8.11 -26.20 -11.89
CA GLU A 25 9.06 -26.38 -12.99
C GLU A 25 9.46 -27.85 -13.11
N GLY A 26 9.36 -28.42 -14.32
CA GLY A 26 9.64 -29.83 -14.57
C GLY A 26 8.56 -30.82 -14.12
N SER A 27 7.43 -30.38 -13.56
CA SER A 27 6.32 -31.26 -13.18
C SER A 27 5.13 -31.11 -14.13
N PRO A 28 4.58 -32.20 -14.68
CA PRO A 28 3.33 -32.14 -15.45
C PRO A 28 2.09 -31.95 -14.56
N LYS A 29 2.26 -32.02 -13.23
CA LYS A 29 1.17 -32.03 -12.25
C LYS A 29 0.76 -30.61 -11.89
N TRP A 30 -0.55 -30.42 -11.75
CA TRP A 30 -1.14 -29.17 -11.29
C TRP A 30 -1.25 -29.13 -9.77
N TYR A 31 -0.96 -27.96 -9.22
CA TYR A 31 -1.05 -27.65 -7.80
C TYR A 31 -2.01 -26.48 -7.60
N VAL A 32 -2.65 -26.48 -6.44
CA VAL A 32 -3.67 -25.48 -6.07
C VAL A 32 -3.46 -24.99 -4.65
N LYS A 33 -3.77 -23.71 -4.45
CA LYS A 33 -3.79 -23.06 -3.14
C LYS A 33 -4.98 -22.11 -3.09
N CYS A 34 -5.70 -22.09 -1.97
CA CYS A 34 -6.80 -21.14 -1.77
C CYS A 34 -6.29 -19.70 -1.84
N ASN A 35 -7.03 -18.83 -2.53
CA ASN A 35 -6.71 -17.42 -2.73
C ASN A 35 -7.65 -16.49 -1.95
N GLU A 36 -8.50 -17.02 -1.09
CA GLU A 36 -9.38 -16.19 -0.25
C GLU A 36 -8.59 -15.38 0.78
N LEU A 37 -9.16 -14.22 1.11
CA LEU A 37 -8.71 -13.36 2.18
C LEU A 37 -9.49 -13.65 3.46
N VAL A 38 -8.78 -13.73 4.59
CA VAL A 38 -9.36 -14.01 5.91
C VAL A 38 -8.94 -12.92 6.86
N THR A 39 -9.91 -12.26 7.50
CA THR A 39 -9.63 -11.28 8.56
C THR A 39 -9.52 -12.00 9.91
N ARG A 40 -8.38 -11.85 10.58
CA ARG A 40 -8.18 -12.34 11.95
C ARG A 40 -8.97 -11.50 12.97
N SER A 41 -9.11 -12.02 14.19
CA SER A 41 -9.77 -11.35 15.30
C SER A 41 -9.13 -10.01 15.71
N ASP A 42 -7.86 -9.79 15.37
CA ASP A 42 -7.11 -8.54 15.58
C ASP A 42 -7.28 -7.53 14.43
N GLY A 43 -8.09 -7.85 13.42
CA GLY A 43 -8.33 -7.00 12.24
C GLY A 43 -7.33 -7.16 11.09
N VAL A 44 -6.28 -7.98 11.25
CA VAL A 44 -5.28 -8.21 10.20
C VAL A 44 -5.86 -9.08 9.08
N VAL A 45 -5.70 -8.66 7.83
CA VAL A 45 -6.10 -9.44 6.66
C VAL A 45 -4.96 -10.39 6.26
N CYS A 46 -5.24 -11.68 6.29
CA CYS A 46 -4.34 -12.76 5.91
C CYS A 46 -4.77 -13.42 4.61
N ARG A 47 -3.84 -14.08 3.91
CA ARG A 47 -4.21 -15.13 2.94
C ARG A 47 -4.66 -16.38 3.68
N CYS A 48 -5.53 -17.18 3.06
CA CYS A 48 -5.87 -18.50 3.58
C CYS A 48 -4.61 -19.35 3.86
N SER A 49 -4.58 -20.02 5.01
CA SER A 49 -3.47 -20.86 5.48
C SER A 49 -3.33 -22.20 4.76
N MET A 50 -4.22 -22.49 3.80
CA MET A 50 -4.19 -23.70 3.00
C MET A 50 -2.79 -23.89 2.40
N GLN A 51 -2.14 -25.01 2.75
CA GLN A 51 -0.88 -25.40 2.12
C GLN A 51 -1.13 -25.78 0.66
N GLU A 52 -0.09 -25.70 -0.17
CA GLU A 52 -0.24 -26.18 -1.55
C GLU A 52 -0.65 -27.66 -1.55
N GLN A 53 -1.57 -28.00 -2.44
CA GLN A 53 -2.03 -29.37 -2.62
C GLN A 53 -2.03 -29.71 -4.10
N ARG A 54 -1.81 -30.99 -4.41
CA ARG A 54 -1.99 -31.47 -5.79
C ARG A 54 -3.48 -31.40 -6.15
N GLU A 55 -3.79 -30.86 -7.32
CA GLU A 55 -5.17 -30.52 -7.69
C GLU A 55 -6.12 -31.74 -7.67
N ASP A 56 -5.69 -32.86 -8.22
CA ASP A 56 -6.46 -34.12 -8.28
C ASP A 56 -6.73 -34.69 -6.88
N HIS A 57 -5.75 -34.67 -6.00
CA HIS A 57 -5.91 -35.07 -4.60
C HIS A 57 -6.89 -34.15 -3.87
N TYR A 58 -6.77 -32.84 -4.09
CA TYR A 58 -7.63 -31.87 -3.45
C TYR A 58 -9.08 -31.98 -3.93
N LYS A 59 -9.32 -32.15 -5.23
CA LYS A 59 -10.66 -32.42 -5.79
C LYS A 59 -11.29 -33.68 -5.20
N ASN A 60 -10.51 -34.75 -5.01
CA ASN A 60 -11.01 -35.96 -4.38
C ASN A 60 -11.33 -35.75 -2.89
N TRP A 61 -10.54 -34.94 -2.17
CA TRP A 61 -10.79 -34.59 -0.78
C TRP A 61 -12.08 -33.76 -0.63
N LEU A 62 -12.33 -32.81 -1.53
CA LEU A 62 -13.55 -31.98 -1.53
C LEU A 62 -14.85 -32.77 -1.71
N LYS A 63 -14.80 -33.99 -2.26
CA LYS A 63 -15.99 -34.86 -2.37
C LYS A 63 -16.54 -35.29 -1.01
N THR A 64 -15.70 -35.31 0.03
CA THR A 64 -16.07 -35.79 1.38
C THR A 64 -15.83 -34.75 2.46
N HIS A 65 -15.20 -33.62 2.15
CA HIS A 65 -14.85 -32.57 3.10
C HIS A 65 -15.11 -31.19 2.53
N VAL A 66 -15.32 -30.21 3.40
CA VAL A 66 -15.51 -28.80 3.01
C VAL A 66 -14.28 -27.99 3.39
N HIS A 67 -13.76 -27.21 2.44
CA HIS A 67 -12.67 -26.28 2.74
C HIS A 67 -13.17 -25.15 3.64
N THR A 68 -12.52 -24.97 4.79
CA THR A 68 -12.75 -23.84 5.68
C THR A 68 -11.50 -22.96 5.68
N CYS A 69 -11.66 -21.70 5.27
CA CYS A 69 -10.54 -20.76 5.24
C CYS A 69 -10.11 -20.41 6.67
N GLN A 70 -8.82 -20.59 6.95
CA GLN A 70 -8.19 -20.19 8.20
C GLN A 70 -7.13 -19.12 7.91
N ALA A 71 -6.90 -18.22 8.86
CA ALA A 71 -5.92 -17.16 8.69
C ALA A 71 -4.49 -17.71 8.65
N GLY A 72 -3.81 -17.55 7.52
CA GLY A 72 -2.42 -17.91 7.31
C GLY A 72 -1.48 -16.72 7.44
N GLU A 73 -0.59 -16.60 6.47
CA GLU A 73 0.35 -15.48 6.39
C GLU A 73 -0.41 -14.15 6.27
N ALA A 74 -0.05 -13.20 7.13
CA ALA A 74 -0.51 -11.83 7.01
C ALA A 74 -0.11 -11.32 5.63
N LEU A 75 -1.07 -10.74 4.90
CA LEU A 75 -0.69 -9.93 3.76
C LEU A 75 0.19 -8.81 4.30
N SER A 76 1.35 -8.58 3.67
CA SER A 76 2.17 -7.39 3.91
C SER A 76 1.39 -6.15 3.50
N GLN A 77 0.40 -5.77 4.30
CA GLN A 77 -0.19 -4.45 4.29
C GLN A 77 0.80 -3.57 5.03
N GLN A 78 1.83 -3.09 4.33
CA GLN A 78 2.53 -1.92 4.83
C GLN A 78 1.51 -0.78 4.79
N THR A 79 0.93 -0.47 5.95
CA THR A 79 0.04 0.66 6.14
C THR A 79 0.86 1.95 6.12
N LEU A 80 0.21 3.10 5.91
CA LEU A 80 0.89 4.39 6.09
C LEU A 80 1.43 4.53 7.52
N LEU A 81 0.72 3.95 8.51
CA LEU A 81 1.15 3.92 9.89
C LEU A 81 2.47 3.15 10.08
N ASP A 82 2.71 2.09 9.29
CA ASP A 82 3.97 1.35 9.34
C ASP A 82 5.15 2.14 8.77
N TYR A 83 4.90 3.04 7.81
CA TYR A 83 5.91 4.01 7.34
C TYR A 83 6.15 5.08 8.40
N TYR A 84 5.08 5.63 8.98
CA TYR A 84 5.15 6.61 10.06
C TYR A 84 5.94 6.09 11.27
N ASN A 85 5.79 4.81 11.62
CA ASN A 85 6.46 4.20 12.77
C ASN A 85 7.87 3.66 12.46
N LYS A 86 8.23 3.44 11.20
CA LYS A 86 9.59 3.02 10.81
C LYS A 86 10.55 4.20 10.89
N GLY A 87 11.16 4.37 12.06
CA GLY A 87 12.26 5.32 12.26
C GLY A 87 12.07 6.27 13.44
N LYS A 88 10.89 6.28 14.09
CA LYS A 88 10.64 7.16 15.23
C LYS A 88 11.27 6.61 16.50
N GLN A 89 12.24 7.34 17.04
CA GLN A 89 12.63 7.25 18.43
C GLN A 89 11.52 7.88 19.29
N PRO A 90 11.35 7.51 20.58
CA PRO A 90 10.32 8.09 21.46
C PRO A 90 10.42 9.62 21.66
N ASN A 91 11.46 10.28 21.13
CA ASN A 91 11.70 11.73 21.14
C ASN A 91 11.58 12.38 19.74
N ASP A 92 10.87 11.76 18.79
CA ASP A 92 10.73 12.31 17.44
C ASP A 92 10.07 13.71 17.46
N PRO A 93 10.52 14.67 16.63
CA PRO A 93 10.10 16.06 16.72
C PRO A 93 8.61 16.21 16.38
N MET A 94 8.03 17.26 16.94
CA MET A 94 6.66 17.73 16.71
C MET A 94 6.26 17.59 15.23
N LEU A 95 5.11 16.96 14.96
CA LEU A 95 4.54 16.83 13.61
C LEU A 95 4.56 18.21 12.92
N ASP A 96 5.44 18.39 11.95
CA ASP A 96 5.55 19.63 11.18
C ASP A 96 4.90 19.49 9.81
N LEU A 97 4.75 20.62 9.11
CA LEU A 97 4.12 20.64 7.79
C LEU A 97 4.94 19.88 6.74
N SER A 98 6.27 19.77 6.93
CA SER A 98 7.11 18.97 6.03
C SER A 98 6.81 17.49 6.15
N ASN A 99 6.55 16.97 7.36
CA ASN A 99 6.14 15.58 7.54
C ASN A 99 4.83 15.28 6.81
N VAL A 100 3.87 16.21 6.88
CA VAL A 100 2.59 16.09 6.15
C VAL A 100 2.83 16.03 4.64
N TYR A 101 3.73 16.85 4.12
CA TYR A 101 4.08 16.87 2.70
C TYR A 101 4.80 15.60 2.22
N ASP A 102 5.66 15.03 3.06
CA ASP A 102 6.33 13.76 2.76
C ASP A 102 5.31 12.61 2.69
N GLU A 103 4.35 12.56 3.63
CA GLU A 103 3.26 11.58 3.61
C GLU A 103 2.38 11.72 2.36
N MET A 104 2.01 12.95 1.98
CA MET A 104 1.29 13.21 0.72
C MET A 104 2.07 12.69 -0.48
N THR A 105 3.38 12.96 -0.53
CA THR A 105 4.25 12.56 -1.63
C THR A 105 4.36 11.03 -1.72
N ILE A 106 4.56 10.35 -0.59
CA ILE A 106 4.60 8.89 -0.51
C ILE A 106 3.27 8.30 -0.98
N PHE A 107 2.15 8.87 -0.53
CA PHE A 107 0.82 8.41 -0.92
C PHE A 107 0.60 8.57 -2.43
N THR A 108 0.96 9.72 -3.01
CA THR A 108 0.88 9.96 -4.45
C THR A 108 1.65 8.90 -5.24
N GLY A 109 2.90 8.63 -4.85
CA GLY A 109 3.74 7.62 -5.52
C GLY A 109 3.20 6.21 -5.35
N LYS A 110 2.82 5.82 -4.13
CA LYS A 110 2.37 4.46 -3.79
C LYS A 110 1.08 4.06 -4.52
N PHE A 111 0.17 5.00 -4.70
CA PHE A 111 -1.12 4.76 -5.36
C PHE A 111 -1.17 5.25 -6.81
N ASN A 112 -0.02 5.62 -7.38
CA ASN A 112 0.11 6.12 -8.75
C ASN A 112 -0.90 7.24 -9.08
N LEU A 113 -1.03 8.20 -8.16
CA LEU A 113 -1.94 9.32 -8.32
C LEU A 113 -1.28 10.43 -9.15
N ALA A 114 -2.11 11.26 -9.76
CA ALA A 114 -1.62 12.48 -10.40
C ALA A 114 -0.93 13.38 -9.36
N LEU A 115 0.18 14.01 -9.74
CA LEU A 115 0.92 14.94 -8.87
C LEU A 115 0.04 16.09 -8.37
N ASP A 116 -0.95 16.48 -9.17
CA ASP A 116 -1.88 17.57 -8.85
C ASP A 116 -2.92 17.20 -7.78
N THR A 117 -3.05 15.92 -7.43
CA THR A 117 -4.09 15.44 -6.50
C THR A 117 -4.08 16.24 -5.19
N PHE A 118 -2.93 16.33 -4.52
CA PHE A 118 -2.79 17.05 -3.25
C PHE A 118 -2.46 18.54 -3.41
N ALA A 119 -2.00 18.96 -4.59
CA ALA A 119 -1.78 20.36 -4.91
C ALA A 119 -3.07 21.07 -5.38
N SER A 120 -4.18 20.33 -5.54
CA SER A 120 -5.43 20.86 -6.04
C SER A 120 -6.10 21.84 -5.06
N PRO A 121 -6.81 22.86 -5.58
CA PRO A 121 -7.67 23.72 -4.75
C PRO A 121 -8.72 22.94 -3.96
N GLU A 122 -9.27 21.88 -4.55
CA GLU A 122 -10.29 21.03 -3.93
C GLU A 122 -9.74 20.28 -2.72
N PHE A 123 -8.56 19.67 -2.85
CA PHE A 123 -7.92 19.01 -1.72
C PHE A 123 -7.51 20.01 -0.64
N THR A 124 -7.00 21.18 -1.05
CA THR A 124 -6.68 22.28 -0.12
C THR A 124 -7.91 22.69 0.70
N HIS A 125 -9.07 22.81 0.07
CA HIS A 125 -10.32 23.13 0.75
C HIS A 125 -10.69 22.05 1.77
N VAL A 126 -10.60 20.77 1.39
CA VAL A 126 -10.88 19.64 2.30
C VAL A 126 -9.90 19.61 3.49
N ALA A 127 -8.61 19.83 3.26
CA ALA A 127 -7.60 19.89 4.31
C ALA A 127 -7.92 20.99 5.33
N LYS A 128 -8.32 22.18 4.86
CA LYS A 128 -8.74 23.29 5.73
C LYS A 128 -10.00 22.95 6.52
N ILE A 129 -10.99 22.27 5.92
CA ILE A 129 -12.18 21.80 6.64
C ILE A 129 -11.79 20.90 7.80
N PHE A 130 -10.88 19.93 7.61
CA PHE A 130 -10.45 19.06 8.72
C PHE A 130 -9.81 19.86 9.86
N ILE A 131 -8.94 20.81 9.54
CA ILE A 131 -8.29 21.67 10.55
C ILE A 131 -9.32 22.52 11.29
N MET A 132 -10.23 23.18 10.55
CA MET A 132 -11.30 23.97 11.14
C MET A 132 -12.19 23.13 12.04
N PHE A 133 -12.60 21.94 11.59
CA PHE A 133 -13.38 20.99 12.40
C PHE A 133 -12.66 20.64 13.71
N THR A 134 -11.37 20.31 13.65
CA THR A 134 -10.59 20.04 14.86
C THR A 134 -10.54 21.24 15.80
N ILE A 135 -10.33 22.46 15.27
CA ILE A 135 -10.34 23.70 16.07
C ILE A 135 -11.70 23.89 16.75
N TYR A 136 -12.80 23.73 16.01
CA TYR A 136 -14.16 23.83 16.57
C TYR A 136 -14.39 22.82 17.70
N GLN A 137 -13.98 21.56 17.51
CA GLN A 137 -14.11 20.52 18.53
C GLN A 137 -13.28 20.83 19.78
N MET A 138 -12.07 21.39 19.61
CA MET A 138 -11.24 21.84 20.73
C MET A 138 -11.88 23.02 21.48
N MET A 139 -12.41 24.01 20.77
CA MET A 139 -13.11 25.14 21.38
C MET A 139 -14.34 24.66 22.16
N ASN A 140 -15.11 23.73 21.62
CA ASN A 140 -16.27 23.16 22.32
C ASN A 140 -15.88 22.41 23.61
N LYS A 141 -14.73 21.72 23.60
CA LYS A 141 -14.24 20.92 24.73
C LYS A 141 -13.56 21.76 25.82
N TYR A 142 -12.87 22.83 25.46
CA TYR A 142 -12.00 23.60 26.36
C TYR A 142 -12.46 25.05 26.49
N LYS A 143 -13.09 25.39 27.62
CA LYS A 143 -13.68 26.72 27.88
C LYS A 143 -12.69 27.88 27.70
N GLN A 144 -11.42 27.69 28.03
CA GLN A 144 -10.38 28.71 27.86
C GLN A 144 -10.13 29.10 26.40
N LEU A 145 -10.41 28.20 25.44
CA LEU A 145 -10.29 28.48 24.01
C LEU A 145 -11.52 29.20 23.45
N GLN A 146 -12.67 29.10 24.10
CA GLN A 146 -13.89 29.81 23.71
C GLN A 146 -13.73 31.32 23.94
N SER A 147 -13.10 31.70 25.05
CA SER A 147 -12.87 33.11 25.42
C SER A 147 -11.81 33.80 24.56
N ALA A 148 -11.02 33.03 23.79
CA ALA A 148 -9.85 33.52 23.07
C ALA A 148 -10.18 34.17 21.70
N ASN A 149 -11.46 34.32 21.34
CA ASN A 149 -11.93 34.90 20.07
C ASN A 149 -11.19 34.36 18.83
N ILE A 150 -10.95 33.04 18.83
CA ILE A 150 -10.24 32.36 17.74
C ILE A 150 -11.16 32.32 16.51
N ASN A 151 -10.65 32.78 15.37
CA ASN A 151 -11.28 32.56 14.07
C ASN A 151 -10.69 31.28 13.44
N PRO A 152 -11.46 30.17 13.34
CA PRO A 152 -10.94 28.89 12.87
C PRO A 152 -10.44 28.91 11.42
N GLU A 153 -11.10 29.68 10.54
CA GLU A 153 -10.73 29.80 9.13
C GLU A 153 -9.37 30.50 8.99
N LYS A 154 -9.20 31.67 9.62
CA LYS A 154 -7.92 32.40 9.61
C LYS A 154 -6.78 31.59 10.25
N LEU A 155 -7.11 30.78 11.25
CA LEU A 155 -6.11 29.91 11.89
C LEU A 155 -5.76 28.73 10.97
N ALA A 156 -6.74 28.12 10.31
CA ALA A 156 -6.49 27.06 9.34
C ALA A 156 -5.60 27.53 8.17
N ASP A 157 -5.84 28.74 7.66
CA ASP A 157 -4.99 29.36 6.63
C ASP A 157 -3.54 29.57 7.09
N LYS A 158 -3.33 29.85 8.38
CA LYS A 158 -1.99 29.99 8.96
C LYS A 158 -1.31 28.65 9.17
N LEU A 159 -2.06 27.64 9.59
CA LEU A 159 -1.55 26.31 9.93
C LEU A 159 -1.24 25.47 8.70
N TYR A 160 -2.04 25.59 7.63
CA TYR A 160 -1.86 24.81 6.42
C TYR A 160 -1.62 25.70 5.21
N LYS A 161 -0.45 25.51 4.61
CA LYS A 161 -0.12 26.05 3.30
C LYS A 161 -0.28 24.92 2.27
N PRO A 162 -0.91 25.18 1.11
CA PRO A 162 -0.97 24.20 0.04
C PRO A 162 0.42 23.84 -0.45
N ILE A 163 0.69 22.55 -0.63
CA ILE A 163 1.89 22.09 -1.33
C ILE A 163 1.72 22.35 -2.82
N THR A 164 2.81 22.72 -3.50
CA THR A 164 2.80 22.88 -4.96
C THR A 164 3.09 21.55 -5.65
N ARG A 165 2.59 21.39 -6.88
CA ARG A 165 2.89 20.24 -7.74
C ARG A 165 4.39 20.02 -7.90
N ASP A 166 5.15 21.08 -8.09
CA ASP A 166 6.61 21.00 -8.26
C ASP A 166 7.31 20.58 -6.98
N GLU A 167 6.82 21.00 -5.81
CA GLU A 167 7.34 20.53 -4.53
C GLU A 167 7.06 19.04 -4.33
N ILE A 168 5.85 18.55 -4.67
CA ILE A 168 5.55 17.10 -4.66
C ILE A 168 6.52 16.36 -5.59
N ARG A 169 6.75 16.85 -6.82
CA ARG A 169 7.69 16.23 -7.75
C ARG A 169 9.10 16.15 -7.15
N ASN A 170 9.61 17.26 -6.64
CA ASN A 170 10.97 17.34 -6.11
C ASN A 170 11.16 16.42 -4.91
N ARG A 171 10.18 16.39 -3.99
CA ARG A 171 10.16 15.45 -2.85
C ARG A 171 10.10 14.00 -3.34
N MET A 172 9.29 13.70 -4.35
CA MET A 172 9.16 12.35 -4.90
C MET A 172 10.49 11.87 -5.49
N ILE A 173 11.18 12.73 -6.25
CA ILE A 173 12.53 12.45 -6.78
C ILE A 173 13.52 12.21 -5.64
N ALA A 174 13.51 13.06 -4.61
CA ALA A 174 14.41 12.91 -3.46
C ALA A 174 14.17 11.59 -2.71
N ILE A 175 12.91 11.23 -2.46
CA ILE A 175 12.52 9.96 -1.82
C ILE A 175 12.93 8.77 -2.70
N ALA A 176 12.67 8.82 -4.01
CA ALA A 176 13.05 7.78 -4.95
C ALA A 176 14.57 7.58 -4.99
N ASN A 177 15.34 8.67 -5.01
CA ASN A 177 16.81 8.62 -4.96
C ASN A 177 17.32 8.01 -3.66
N SER A 178 16.70 8.34 -2.52
CA SER A 178 17.04 7.76 -1.22
C SER A 178 16.79 6.25 -1.19
N ILE A 179 15.62 5.80 -1.68
CA ILE A 179 15.29 4.38 -1.79
C ILE A 179 16.26 3.66 -2.75
N HIS A 180 16.54 4.28 -3.90
CA HIS A 180 17.46 3.75 -4.89
C HIS A 180 18.85 3.55 -4.28
N LEU A 181 19.41 4.57 -3.63
CA LEU A 181 20.71 4.49 -2.97
C LEU A 181 20.75 3.38 -1.91
N ALA A 182 19.72 3.29 -1.06
CA ALA A 182 19.63 2.24 -0.04
C ALA A 182 19.63 0.84 -0.68
N LYS A 183 18.94 0.66 -1.80
CA LYS A 183 18.92 -0.61 -2.55
C LYS A 183 20.24 -0.91 -3.25
N VAL A 184 20.89 0.07 -3.86
CA VAL A 184 22.22 -0.09 -4.45
C VAL A 184 23.23 -0.53 -3.39
N LEU A 185 23.22 0.08 -2.21
CA LEU A 185 24.07 -0.32 -1.09
C LEU A 185 23.76 -1.73 -0.58
N GLU A 186 22.50 -2.17 -0.63
CA GLU A 186 22.09 -3.55 -0.33
C GLU A 186 22.66 -4.53 -1.38
N PHE A 187 22.59 -4.19 -2.66
CA PHE A 187 23.12 -5.01 -3.75
C PHE A 187 24.65 -5.08 -3.75
N ALA A 188 25.33 -3.98 -3.43
CA ALA A 188 26.79 -3.93 -3.37
C ALA A 188 27.41 -4.92 -2.36
N LYS A 189 26.61 -5.40 -1.38
CA LYS A 189 27.03 -6.42 -0.41
C LYS A 189 26.93 -7.86 -0.94
N LYS A 190 26.33 -8.07 -2.11
CA LYS A 190 26.10 -9.41 -2.67
C LYS A 190 27.24 -9.75 -3.64
N ALA A 191 27.85 -10.92 -3.47
CA ALA A 191 28.95 -11.39 -4.32
C ALA A 191 28.55 -11.58 -5.80
N TYR A 192 27.27 -11.86 -6.04
CA TYR A 192 26.69 -12.01 -7.37
C TYR A 192 25.37 -11.25 -7.42
N THR A 193 25.22 -10.40 -8.42
CA THR A 193 23.97 -9.67 -8.71
C THR A 193 23.67 -9.82 -10.20
N CYS A 194 22.46 -10.23 -10.54
CA CYS A 194 22.02 -10.34 -11.92
C CYS A 194 21.14 -9.14 -12.26
N VAL A 195 21.39 -8.53 -13.42
CA VAL A 195 20.53 -7.47 -13.98
C VAL A 195 19.76 -8.10 -15.14
N ALA A 196 18.44 -8.06 -15.06
CA ALA A 196 17.58 -8.38 -16.20
C ALA A 196 17.38 -7.09 -16.99
N ILE A 197 17.77 -7.09 -18.26
CA ILE A 197 17.52 -5.99 -19.19
C ILE A 197 16.31 -6.40 -20.04
N ASP A 198 15.23 -5.65 -19.91
CA ASP A 198 14.04 -5.81 -20.73
C ASP A 198 14.01 -4.69 -21.78
N GLU A 199 14.06 -5.07 -23.05
CA GLU A 199 14.08 -4.14 -24.18
C GLU A 199 12.69 -4.14 -24.84
N GLY A 200 11.97 -3.04 -24.67
CA GLY A 200 10.63 -2.84 -25.25
C GLY A 200 10.61 -1.68 -26.23
N LYS A 201 9.75 -1.79 -27.26
CA LYS A 201 9.46 -0.69 -28.19
C LYS A 201 8.21 0.07 -27.75
N THR A 202 8.25 1.40 -27.80
CA THR A 202 7.07 2.24 -27.61
C THR A 202 6.81 3.00 -28.92
N HIS A 203 5.63 2.81 -29.54
CA HIS A 203 5.27 3.45 -30.82
C HIS A 203 6.31 3.24 -31.94
N ASP A 204 6.80 2.00 -32.12
CA ASP A 204 7.78 1.59 -33.13
C ASP A 204 9.18 2.24 -33.06
N TYR A 205 9.42 3.15 -32.12
CA TYR A 205 10.76 3.67 -31.86
C TYR A 205 11.53 2.71 -30.94
N PRO A 206 12.73 2.28 -31.34
CA PRO A 206 13.57 1.38 -30.54
C PRO A 206 14.17 2.07 -29.30
N HIS A 207 14.24 3.40 -29.27
CA HIS A 207 14.86 4.15 -28.18
C HIS A 207 14.00 5.35 -27.77
N LEU A 208 13.78 5.50 -26.46
CA LEU A 208 13.44 6.79 -25.85
C LEU A 208 14.76 7.59 -25.83
N ASP A 209 15.09 8.22 -26.94
CA ASP A 209 16.16 9.23 -26.94
C ASP A 209 15.68 10.42 -26.09
N PHE A 210 16.50 10.76 -25.09
CA PHE A 210 16.34 11.94 -24.23
C PHE A 210 16.74 13.22 -24.97
#